data_AF-A0A2N5K4J9-F1
#
_entry.id   AF-A0A2N5K4J9-F1
#
_cell.length_a   1.000
_cell.length_b   1.000
_cell.length_c   1.000
_cell.angle_alpha   90.00
_cell.angle_beta   90.00
_cell.angle_gamma   90.00
#
_symmetry.space_group_name_H-M   'P 1'
#
loop_
_entity.id
_entity.type
_entity.pdbx_description
1 polymer ?
#
loop_
_entity_poly.entity_id
_entity_poly.type
_entity_poly.pdbx_seq_one_letter_code
_entity_poly.pdbx_strand_id
1 'polypeptide(L)' 'VNAGSVGKPKDGDPRAGYVVLRGNGRALGVEFIRVPYDIEATARAIEASDGMPHAYARMLRDGKG' A
#
# COMPACT_ATOMS: atom_id res chain seq x y z
N VAL A 1 5.94 9.53 12.83
CA VAL A 1 5.65 9.42 11.38
C VAL A 1 5.30 7.97 11.09
N ASN A 2 4.19 7.69 10.40
CA ASN A 2 3.84 6.35 9.90
C ASN A 2 4.01 6.38 8.38
N ALA A 3 4.71 5.40 7.82
CA ALA A 3 5.00 5.34 6.39
C ALA A 3 3.79 4.95 5.53
N GLY A 4 2.73 4.43 6.15
CA GLY A 4 1.67 3.69 5.48
C GLY A 4 2.09 2.25 5.22
N SER A 5 1.55 1.65 4.16
CA SER A 5 1.81 0.27 3.78
C SER A 5 2.13 0.20 2.29
N VAL A 6 3.20 -0.52 1.95
CA VAL A 6 3.55 -0.79 0.55
C VAL A 6 2.61 -1.84 -0.05
N GLY A 7 2.40 -2.96 0.66
CA GLY A 7 1.73 -4.14 0.10
C GLY A 7 0.22 -4.23 0.34
N LYS A 8 -0.31 -3.53 1.35
CA LYS A 8 -1.75 -3.51 1.65
C LYS A 8 -2.14 -2.19 2.34
N PRO A 9 -2.29 -1.08 1.58
CA PRO A 9 -2.81 0.18 2.09
C PRO A 9 -4.21 0.00 2.71
N LYS A 10 -4.53 0.82 3.71
CA LYS A 10 -5.80 0.75 4.47
C LYS A 10 -6.51 2.09 4.61
N ASP A 11 -6.05 3.09 3.88
CA ASP A 11 -6.48 4.48 3.97
C ASP A 11 -7.32 4.93 2.78
N GLY A 12 -7.78 4.00 1.95
CA GLY A 12 -8.64 4.24 0.79
C GLY A 12 -7.89 4.62 -0.49
N ASP A 13 -6.55 4.73 -0.45
CA ASP A 13 -5.72 4.85 -1.65
C ASP A 13 -4.98 3.53 -1.90
N PRO A 14 -5.34 2.76 -2.94
CA PRO A 14 -4.78 1.42 -3.15
C PRO A 14 -3.32 1.46 -3.65
N ARG A 15 -2.76 2.64 -3.96
CA ARG A 15 -1.34 2.77 -4.33
C ARG A 15 -0.44 2.48 -3.14
N ALA A 16 0.69 1.83 -3.42
CA ALA A 16 1.73 1.56 -2.42
C ALA A 16 2.17 2.87 -1.75
N GLY A 17 2.21 2.88 -0.42
CA GLY A 17 2.60 4.03 0.40
C GLY A 17 3.93 3.81 1.10
N TYR A 18 4.82 4.81 1.01
CA TYR A 18 6.02 4.90 1.84
C TYR A 18 6.36 6.37 2.12
N VAL A 19 7.39 6.60 2.95
CA VAL A 19 7.89 7.95 3.23
C VAL A 19 9.37 8.09 2.91
N VAL A 20 9.77 9.28 2.47
CA VAL A 20 11.17 9.72 2.44
C VAL A 20 11.38 10.70 3.58
N LEU A 21 12.39 10.42 4.41
CA LEU A 21 12.81 11.29 5.49
C LEU A 21 14.10 12.01 5.09
N ARG A 22 14.13 13.34 5.29
CA ARG A 22 15.32 14.17 5.03
C ARG A 22 15.72 14.88 6.32
N GLY A 23 16.87 14.50 6.87
CA GLY A 23 17.43 15.16 8.06
C GLY A 23 18.26 16.39 7.69
N ASN A 24 18.07 17.49 8.43
CA ASN A 24 18.94 18.67 8.38
C ASN A 24 19.18 19.18 9.81
N GLY A 25 20.26 18.69 10.44
CA GLY A 25 20.54 18.96 11.85
C GLY A 25 19.41 18.44 12.74
N ARG A 26 18.74 19.34 13.48
CA ARG A 26 17.56 19.01 14.31
C ARG A 26 16.23 19.04 13.54
N ALA A 27 16.23 19.52 12.28
CA ALA A 27 15.03 19.54 11.44
C ALA A 27 14.85 18.20 10.70
N LEU A 28 13.59 17.80 10.51
CA LEU A 28 13.21 16.59 9.79
C LEU A 28 12.14 16.95 8.74
N GLY A 29 12.49 16.81 7.46
CA GLY A 29 11.54 16.83 6.35
C GLY A 29 10.93 15.44 6.15
N VAL A 30 9.63 15.39 5.85
CA VAL A 30 8.88 14.15 5.61
C VAL A 30 8.10 14.31 4.32
N GLU A 31 8.28 13.38 3.38
CA GLU A 31 7.54 13.32 2.13
C GLU A 31 6.79 11.98 2.06
N PHE A 32 5.48 12.03 1.86
CA PHE A 32 4.64 10.84 1.70
C PHE A 32 4.48 10.54 0.21
N ILE A 33 4.87 9.33 -0.19
CA ILE A 33 4.93 8.95 -1.61
C ILE A 33 3.92 7.85 -1.87
N ARG A 34 3.20 7.99 -3.00
CA ARG A 34 2.27 7.00 -3.55
C ARG A 34 2.76 6.50 -4.89
N VAL A 35 2.91 5.19 -5.01
CA VAL A 35 3.40 4.56 -6.24
C VAL A 35 2.29 3.70 -6.86
N PRO A 36 1.86 3.99 -8.10
CA PRO A 36 0.95 3.11 -8.80
C PRO A 36 1.62 1.76 -9.10
N TYR A 37 0.87 0.68 -8.97
CA TYR A 37 1.27 -0.66 -9.37
C TYR A 37 0.04 -1.37 -9.95
N ASP A 38 0.25 -2.54 -10.57
CA ASP A 38 -0.86 -3.34 -11.09
C ASP A 38 -1.62 -4.05 -9.95
N ILE A 39 -2.57 -3.32 -9.38
CA ILE A 39 -3.45 -3.79 -8.30
C ILE A 39 -4.25 -5.01 -8.78
N GLU A 40 -4.73 -4.99 -10.02
CA GLU A 40 -5.55 -6.08 -10.57
C GLU A 40 -4.74 -7.36 -10.81
N ALA A 41 -3.48 -7.26 -11.27
CA ALA A 41 -2.61 -8.42 -11.36
C ALA A 41 -2.41 -9.07 -9.98
N THR A 42 -2.19 -8.27 -8.94
CA THR A 42 -2.02 -8.77 -7.57
C THR A 42 -3.31 -9.37 -7.01
N ALA A 43 -4.44 -8.69 -7.22
CA ALA A 43 -5.76 -9.16 -6.80
C ALA A 43 -6.14 -10.49 -7.48
N ARG A 44 -5.87 -10.64 -8.78
CA ARG A 44 -6.07 -11.90 -9.51
C ARG A 44 -5.14 -13.01 -9.02
N ALA A 45 -3.90 -12.69 -8.66
CA ALA A 45 -2.97 -13.67 -8.09
C ALA A 45 -3.47 -14.20 -6.73
N ILE A 46 -4.07 -13.33 -5.90
CA ILE A 46 -4.74 -13.72 -4.66
C ILE A 46 -5.91 -14.67 -4.95
N GLU A 47 -6.78 -14.30 -5.90
CA GLU A 47 -7.95 -15.10 -6.29
C GLU A 47 -7.57 -16.46 -6.88
N ALA A 48 -6.40 -16.56 -7.52
CA ALA A 48 -5.87 -17.80 -8.07
C ALA A 48 -5.09 -18.66 -7.05
N SER A 49 -4.87 -18.15 -5.83
CA SER A 49 -4.09 -18.85 -4.81
C SER A 49 -4.97 -19.74 -3.93
N ASP A 50 -4.69 -21.05 -3.92
CA ASP A 50 -5.41 -22.02 -3.10
C ASP A 50 -5.38 -21.65 -1.61
N GLY A 51 -6.55 -21.67 -0.97
CA GLY A 51 -6.71 -21.37 0.45
C GLY A 51 -6.66 -19.87 0.80
N MET A 52 -6.48 -18.98 -0.17
CA MET A 52 -6.48 -17.54 0.10
C MET A 52 -7.89 -16.93 0.02
N PRO A 53 -8.35 -16.20 1.06
CA PRO A 53 -9.66 -15.55 1.02
C PRO A 53 -9.75 -14.49 -0.09
N HIS A 54 -10.75 -14.59 -0.96
CA HIS A 54 -10.99 -13.60 -2.03
C HIS A 54 -11.26 -12.19 -1.49
N ALA A 55 -11.67 -12.06 -0.22
CA ALA A 55 -11.81 -10.78 0.45
C ALA A 55 -10.50 -9.96 0.45
N TYR A 56 -9.32 -10.61 0.44
CA TYR A 56 -8.03 -9.92 0.37
C TYR A 56 -7.80 -9.24 -0.98
N ALA A 57 -8.28 -9.82 -2.07
CA ALA A 57 -8.24 -9.20 -3.39
C ALA A 57 -9.11 -7.93 -3.42
N ARG A 58 -10.32 -8.01 -2.87
CA ARG A 58 -11.21 -6.83 -2.71
C ARG A 58 -10.57 -5.74 -1.85
N MET A 59 -9.97 -6.11 -0.73
CA MET A 59 -9.26 -5.18 0.15
C MET A 59 -8.15 -4.42 -0.57
N LEU A 60 -7.39 -5.07 -1.46
CA LEU A 60 -6.37 -4.39 -2.28
C LEU A 60 -6.99 -3.40 -3.26
N ARG A 61 -8.07 -3.77 -3.94
CA ARG A 61 -8.78 -2.88 -4.89
C ARG A 61 -9.34 -1.64 -4.21
N ASP A 62 -9.91 -1.83 -3.03
CA ASP A 62 -10.53 -0.75 -2.26
C ASP A 62 -9.52 0.10 -1.47
N GLY A 63 -8.28 -0.40 -1.29
CA GLY A 63 -7.30 0.18 -0.38
C GLY A 63 -7.79 0.20 1.08
N LYS A 64 -8.58 -0.81 1.49
CA LYS A 64 -9.29 -0.86 2.77
C LYS A 64 -9.19 -2.26 3.39
N GLY A 65 -9.44 -2.36 4.70
CA GLY A 65 -9.54 -3.66 5.38
C GLY A 65 -9.29 -3.61 6.88
#